data_AF-A0A6M3LMS4-F1
#
_entry.id   AF-A0A6M3LMS4-F1
#
_cell.length_a   1.000
_cell.length_b   1.000
_cell.length_c   1.000
_cell.angle_alpha   90.00
_cell.angle_beta   90.00
_cell.angle_gamma   90.00
#
_symmetry.space_group_name_H-M   'P 1'
#
loop_
_entity.id
_entity.type
_entity.pdbx_description
1 polymer ?
#
loop_
_entity_poly.entity_id
_entity_poly.type
_entity_poly.pdbx_seq_one_letter_code
_entity_poly.pdbx_strand_id
1 'polypeptide(L)'
;MKRTITWPALLVAFSAIVLALFILEALCQGVEIVPATDGPVPPWKMLRLDIEGATPEQLKTAAVHVWPRDTAEVQAGYGWDGKPYLIFQGTRAGSYWVALCAPVDGGLESAEITVEVGGAGPQPQPNPGPGPSPPPSPDPDPPLDWREALSTWVAEEAAKAMPGRGDEAKKWAGAIRQTAQDAVAGKITDWGVFRVTLKDRSYTALGFEKANEWNDKFDDPLVTPRIEREMKVHGITTVAEAATMWLAVAAGLERLAPAKSSRAERLPVELICFGAAWCQPCLKMAPVRDALRKAGWRVYHVDVDAMAESAWTRWHRANATAVPHFLVLVDGEPWQHATGARSSGYLVDWLRRGENEWRTRHGQEPVRFEAHGETTLTDPIDREFFYREHWQMTPGDCQMAGCTVHPGKWERVLVPSN
;
A
#
# COMPACT_ATOMS: atom_id res chain seq x y z
N MET A 1 15.90 31.57 77.90
CA MET A 1 15.99 32.80 77.10
C MET A 1 14.90 32.77 76.03
N LYS A 2 13.86 33.63 76.14
CA LYS A 2 12.82 33.75 75.11
C LYS A 2 13.30 34.76 74.07
N ARG A 3 13.69 34.30 72.86
CA ARG A 3 14.03 35.20 71.75
C ARG A 3 12.73 35.65 71.08
N THR A 4 12.38 36.91 71.28
CA THR A 4 11.34 37.61 70.51
C THR A 4 11.86 37.87 69.10
N ILE A 5 11.35 37.14 68.12
CA ILE A 5 11.59 37.42 66.70
C ILE A 5 10.81 38.69 66.36
N THR A 6 11.50 39.71 65.87
CA THR A 6 10.90 41.00 65.52
C THR A 6 10.27 40.91 64.12
N TRP A 7 9.06 41.46 63.99
CA TRP A 7 8.27 41.49 62.75
C TRP A 7 9.02 41.91 61.46
N PRO A 8 9.99 42.84 61.48
CA PRO A 8 10.75 43.20 60.27
C PRO A 8 11.58 42.05 59.71
N ALA A 9 12.09 41.15 60.56
CA ALA A 9 12.88 40.00 60.12
C ALA A 9 12.01 38.95 59.41
N LEU A 10 10.74 38.80 59.82
CA LEU A 10 9.78 37.92 59.15
C LEU A 10 9.37 38.46 57.78
N LEU A 11 9.21 39.77 57.63
CA LEU A 11 8.88 40.40 56.34
C LEU A 11 10.00 40.26 55.30
N VAL A 12 11.27 40.44 55.70
CA VAL A 12 12.41 40.25 54.79
C VAL A 12 12.56 38.77 54.39
N ALA A 13 12.39 37.84 55.33
CA ALA A 13 12.42 36.41 55.03
C ALA A 13 11.28 36.00 54.09
N PHE A 14 10.07 36.53 54.29
CA PHE A 14 8.92 36.24 53.44
C PHE A 14 9.12 36.78 52.01
N SER A 15 9.60 38.01 51.84
CA SER A 15 9.90 38.57 50.52
C SER A 15 11.01 37.81 49.79
N ALA A 16 12.04 37.33 50.50
CA ALA A 16 13.09 36.51 49.91
C ALA A 16 12.56 35.14 49.45
N ILE A 17 11.63 34.54 50.18
CA ILE A 17 10.97 33.29 49.80
C ILE A 17 10.06 33.50 48.58
N VAL A 18 9.27 34.56 48.54
CA VAL A 18 8.40 34.86 47.38
C VAL A 18 9.24 35.15 46.14
N LEU A 19 10.33 35.90 46.26
CA LEU A 19 11.24 36.14 45.14
C LEU A 19 11.96 34.86 44.69
N ALA A 20 12.38 34.00 45.62
CA ALA A 20 12.97 32.71 45.30
C ALA A 20 11.97 31.78 44.60
N LEU A 21 10.69 31.80 44.99
CA LEU A 21 9.62 31.04 44.33
C LEU A 21 9.36 31.56 42.92
N PHE A 22 9.29 32.88 42.71
CA PHE A 22 9.15 33.48 41.38
C PHE A 22 10.37 33.19 40.47
N ILE A 23 11.58 33.15 41.03
CA ILE A 23 12.80 32.79 40.28
C ILE A 23 12.80 31.29 39.97
N LEU A 24 12.32 30.42 40.89
CA LEU A 24 12.19 28.98 40.63
C LEU A 24 11.16 28.68 39.54
N GLU A 25 10.03 29.41 39.54
CA GLU A 25 8.97 29.29 38.54
C GLU A 25 9.44 29.80 37.16
N ALA A 26 10.24 30.87 37.13
CA ALA A 26 10.87 31.36 35.90
C ALA A 26 12.00 30.45 35.38
N LEU A 27 12.64 29.65 36.24
CA LEU A 27 13.66 28.65 35.86
C LEU A 27 13.06 27.29 35.47
N CYS A 28 11.75 27.12 35.60
CA CYS A 28 11.01 25.94 35.17
C CYS A 28 10.05 26.26 34.01
N GLN A 29 10.44 27.16 33.10
CA GLN A 29 9.70 27.35 31.85
C GLN A 29 10.02 26.20 30.91
N GLY A 30 9.37 25.07 31.16
CA GLY A 30 9.41 23.93 30.26
C GLY A 30 8.81 24.29 28.90
N VAL A 31 9.21 23.57 27.86
CA VAL A 31 8.51 23.65 26.56
C VAL A 31 7.03 23.29 26.76
N GLU A 32 6.13 24.11 26.22
CA GLU A 32 4.68 23.86 26.26
C GLU A 32 4.08 23.98 24.85
N ILE A 33 3.07 23.15 24.54
CA ILE A 33 2.28 23.23 23.31
C ILE A 33 0.89 23.75 23.66
N VAL A 34 0.54 24.92 23.13
CA VAL A 34 -0.74 25.60 23.40
C VAL A 34 -1.64 25.53 22.16
N PRO A 35 -2.87 25.00 22.25
CA PRO A 35 -3.78 24.95 21.11
C PRO A 35 -4.38 26.33 20.85
N ALA A 36 -4.48 26.73 19.58
CA ALA A 36 -5.09 28.00 19.21
C ALA A 36 -6.64 28.03 19.35
N THR A 37 -7.29 26.90 19.66
CA THR A 37 -8.75 26.78 19.72
C THR A 37 -9.22 25.86 20.84
N ASP A 38 -10.25 26.28 21.57
CA ASP A 38 -10.97 25.44 22.55
C ASP A 38 -12.03 24.59 21.83
N GLY A 39 -11.64 23.45 21.28
CA GLY A 39 -12.60 22.48 20.74
C GLY A 39 -12.09 21.61 19.60
N PRO A 40 -12.91 20.65 19.16
CA PRO A 40 -12.53 19.71 18.13
C PRO A 40 -12.34 20.39 16.77
N VAL A 41 -11.27 20.02 16.09
CA VAL A 41 -10.91 20.53 14.77
C VAL A 41 -11.62 19.71 13.69
N PRO A 42 -12.22 20.30 12.65
CA PRO A 42 -12.75 19.52 11.53
C PRO A 42 -11.64 18.75 10.78
N PRO A 43 -11.91 17.54 10.24
CA PRO A 43 -10.99 16.83 9.37
C PRO A 43 -10.51 17.71 8.22
N TRP A 44 -9.24 17.57 7.86
CA TRP A 44 -8.54 18.35 6.83
C TRP A 44 -8.36 19.84 7.15
N LYS A 45 -8.84 20.34 8.29
CA LYS A 45 -8.52 21.70 8.73
C LYS A 45 -7.16 21.70 9.43
N MET A 46 -6.28 22.61 9.01
CA MET A 46 -5.03 22.86 9.71
C MET A 46 -5.31 23.56 11.05
N LEU A 47 -4.75 23.02 12.12
CA LEU A 47 -4.69 23.64 13.44
C LEU A 47 -3.26 24.14 13.68
N ARG A 48 -3.15 25.39 14.13
CA ARG A 48 -1.90 25.93 14.64
C ARG A 48 -1.79 25.61 16.13
N LEU A 49 -0.65 25.07 16.55
CA LEU A 49 -0.28 24.82 17.93
C LEU A 49 0.91 25.73 18.25
N ASP A 50 0.71 26.74 19.08
CA ASP A 50 1.79 27.65 19.46
C ASP A 50 2.72 26.93 20.46
N ILE A 51 4.01 27.24 20.37
CA ILE A 51 5.02 26.67 21.27
C ILE A 51 5.56 27.76 22.18
N GLU A 52 5.50 27.52 23.49
CA GLU A 52 6.10 28.37 24.51
C GLU A 52 7.34 27.69 25.08
N GLY A 53 8.29 28.47 25.62
CA GLY A 53 9.53 27.95 26.22
C GLY A 53 10.62 27.48 25.24
N ALA A 54 10.36 27.48 23.93
CA ALA A 54 11.37 27.13 22.90
C ALA A 54 11.74 28.32 22.00
N THR A 55 13.01 28.37 21.59
CA THR A 55 13.54 29.32 20.60
C THR A 55 13.50 28.72 19.18
N PRO A 56 13.55 29.57 18.13
CA PRO A 56 13.55 29.08 16.76
C PRO A 56 14.69 28.11 16.44
N GLU A 57 15.88 28.37 16.96
CA GLU A 57 17.07 27.54 16.82
C GLU A 57 16.87 26.14 17.41
N GLN A 58 16.22 26.04 18.56
CA GLN A 58 15.94 24.76 19.23
C GLN A 58 14.94 23.92 18.44
N LEU A 59 14.00 24.55 17.74
CA LEU A 59 13.08 23.81 16.86
C LEU A 59 13.73 23.20 15.62
N LYS A 60 14.85 23.75 15.14
CA LYS A 60 15.54 23.19 13.95
C LYS A 60 16.07 21.78 14.21
N THR A 61 16.32 21.45 15.49
CA THR A 61 16.82 20.15 15.93
C THR A 61 15.80 19.39 16.78
N ALA A 62 14.60 19.93 16.98
CA ALA A 62 13.55 19.28 17.74
C ALA A 62 12.94 18.12 16.96
N ALA A 63 12.59 17.05 17.68
CA ALA A 63 11.84 15.93 17.14
C ALA A 63 10.34 16.18 17.35
N VAL A 64 9.56 16.12 16.28
CA VAL A 64 8.11 16.26 16.32
C VAL A 64 7.47 14.92 16.00
N HIS A 65 6.57 14.48 16.86
CA HIS A 65 5.86 13.21 16.73
C HIS A 65 4.35 13.46 16.72
N VAL A 66 3.64 12.70 15.90
CA VAL A 66 2.19 12.67 15.88
C VAL A 66 1.71 11.22 15.78
N TRP A 67 0.62 10.91 16.49
CA TRP A 67 -0.02 9.61 16.46
C TRP A 67 -1.55 9.74 16.41
N PRO A 68 -2.26 8.96 15.56
CA PRO A 68 -1.73 8.01 14.57
C PRO A 68 -1.07 8.71 13.37
N ARG A 69 0.07 8.18 12.91
CA ARG A 69 0.93 8.82 11.89
C ARG A 69 0.38 8.72 10.46
N ASP A 70 -0.47 7.73 10.20
CA ASP A 70 -1.04 7.44 8.89
C ASP A 70 -2.23 8.35 8.53
N THR A 71 -2.77 9.06 9.53
CA THR A 71 -3.97 9.88 9.38
C THR A 71 -3.77 11.31 9.87
N ALA A 72 -2.55 11.70 10.21
CA ALA A 72 -2.20 13.04 10.64
C ALA A 72 -0.85 13.47 10.08
N GLU A 73 -0.73 14.77 9.82
CA GLU A 73 0.53 15.42 9.49
C GLU A 73 0.84 16.48 10.55
N VAL A 74 2.12 16.62 10.89
CA VAL A 74 2.61 17.69 11.76
C VAL A 74 3.88 18.29 11.18
N GLN A 75 3.94 19.61 11.10
CA GLN A 75 5.09 20.34 10.57
C GLN A 75 5.46 21.50 11.50
N ALA A 76 6.74 21.64 11.82
CA ALA A 76 7.24 22.81 12.55
C ALA A 76 7.36 24.03 11.62
N GLY A 77 7.03 25.21 12.14
CA GLY A 77 7.10 26.46 11.41
C GLY A 77 7.35 27.66 12.32
N TYR A 78 7.46 28.84 11.70
CA TYR A 78 7.69 30.11 12.40
C TYR A 78 6.69 31.16 11.94
N GLY A 79 6.18 31.93 12.89
CA GLY A 79 5.32 33.08 12.62
C GLY A 79 6.11 34.25 12.06
N TRP A 80 5.41 35.23 11.48
CA TRP A 80 6.01 36.50 11.07
C TRP A 80 6.57 37.31 12.25
N ASP A 81 6.09 37.02 13.46
CA ASP A 81 6.58 37.54 14.74
C ASP A 81 7.81 36.77 15.27
N GLY A 82 8.31 35.78 14.51
CA GLY A 82 9.43 34.93 14.88
C GLY A 82 9.08 33.85 15.91
N LYS A 83 7.81 33.74 16.34
CA LYS A 83 7.41 32.73 17.33
C LYS A 83 7.31 31.34 16.70
N PRO A 84 7.81 30.30 17.38
CA PRO A 84 7.67 28.92 16.95
C PRO A 84 6.22 28.42 17.03
N TYR A 85 5.81 27.58 16.07
CA TYR A 85 4.54 26.84 16.12
C TYR A 85 4.66 25.48 15.42
N LEU A 86 3.69 24.59 15.68
CA LEU A 86 3.42 23.41 14.86
C LEU A 86 2.12 23.62 14.05
N ILE A 87 2.11 23.16 12.81
CA ILE A 87 0.90 22.98 12.01
C ILE A 87 0.53 21.51 12.13
N PHE A 88 -0.65 21.24 12.68
CA PHE A 88 -1.25 19.92 12.76
C PHE A 88 -2.42 19.81 11.79
N GLN A 89 -2.54 18.67 11.09
CA GLN A 89 -3.71 18.36 10.26
C GLN A 89 -4.10 16.90 10.43
N GLY A 90 -5.27 16.63 11.02
CA GLY A 90 -5.89 15.31 11.06
C GLY A 90 -6.84 15.09 9.88
N THR A 91 -6.77 13.94 9.23
CA THR A 91 -7.59 13.59 8.05
C THR A 91 -8.86 12.80 8.41
N ARG A 92 -8.95 12.27 9.63
CA ARG A 92 -10.08 11.50 10.14
C ARG A 92 -10.52 12.02 11.49
N ALA A 93 -11.77 11.76 11.84
CA ALA A 93 -12.25 12.07 13.18
C ALA A 93 -11.60 11.15 14.21
N GLY A 94 -11.22 11.70 15.36
CA GLY A 94 -10.57 10.97 16.45
C GLY A 94 -9.64 11.84 17.29
N SER A 95 -9.06 11.23 18.32
CA SER A 95 -8.06 11.85 19.19
C SER A 95 -6.66 11.62 18.64
N TYR A 96 -5.88 12.68 18.54
CA TYR A 96 -4.50 12.66 18.07
C TYR A 96 -3.56 13.13 19.16
N TRP A 97 -2.46 12.43 19.37
CA TRP A 97 -1.41 12.84 20.30
C TRP A 97 -0.27 13.49 19.51
N VAL A 98 0.11 14.70 19.91
CA VAL A 98 1.21 15.47 19.33
C VAL A 98 2.25 15.70 20.41
N ALA A 99 3.50 15.36 20.12
CA ALA A 99 4.62 15.55 21.02
C ALA A 99 5.78 16.28 20.35
N LEU A 100 6.43 17.14 21.12
CA LEU A 100 7.60 17.91 20.74
C LEU A 100 8.71 17.62 21.74
N CYS A 101 9.87 17.16 21.26
CA CYS A 101 11.08 17.01 22.08
C CYS A 101 12.15 17.97 21.56
N ALA A 102 12.55 18.97 22.36
CA ALA A 102 13.49 20.01 21.97
C ALA A 102 14.65 20.14 22.96
N PRO A 103 15.88 20.44 22.50
CA PRO A 103 16.99 20.70 23.40
C PRO A 103 16.86 22.08 24.06
N VAL A 104 16.77 22.14 25.39
CA VAL A 104 16.68 23.38 26.18
C VAL A 104 17.79 23.39 27.23
N ASP A 105 18.62 24.44 27.23
CA ASP A 105 19.69 24.68 28.21
C ASP A 105 20.60 23.47 28.54
N GLY A 106 20.91 22.67 27.51
CA GLY A 106 21.79 21.49 27.65
C GLY A 106 21.09 20.22 28.11
N GLY A 107 19.77 20.26 28.30
CA GLY A 107 18.87 19.11 28.50
C GLY A 107 17.95 18.88 27.30
N LEU A 108 17.21 17.76 27.32
CA LEU A 108 16.11 17.50 26.40
C LEU A 108 14.80 17.68 27.17
N GLU A 109 13.94 18.56 26.68
CA GLU A 109 12.60 18.76 27.23
C GLU A 109 11.54 18.26 26.26
N SER A 110 10.38 17.86 26.80
CA SER A 110 9.27 17.32 26.03
C SER A 110 7.96 17.99 26.40
N ALA A 111 7.16 18.31 25.39
CA ALA A 111 5.82 18.85 25.51
C ALA A 111 4.84 17.98 24.73
N GLU A 112 3.64 17.79 25.26
CA GLU A 112 2.63 16.90 24.68
C GLU A 112 1.23 17.53 24.74
N ILE A 113 0.43 17.29 23.71
CA ILE A 113 -0.97 17.69 23.68
C ILE A 113 -1.84 16.63 22.98
N THR A 114 -3.09 16.51 23.42
CA THR A 114 -4.11 15.76 22.70
C THR A 114 -5.00 16.72 21.91
N VAL A 115 -5.09 16.50 20.59
CA VAL A 115 -5.95 17.26 19.68
C VAL A 115 -7.14 16.39 19.28
N GLU A 116 -8.35 16.88 19.54
CA GLU A 116 -9.57 16.23 19.10
C GLU A 116 -9.92 16.69 17.67
N VAL A 117 -10.18 15.75 16.77
CA VAL A 117 -10.65 16.03 15.41
C VAL A 117 -12.09 15.53 15.30
N GLY A 118 -13.04 16.45 15.17
CA GLY A 118 -14.47 16.16 15.23
C GLY A 118 -15.04 15.75 13.88
N GLY A 119 -15.84 14.68 13.82
CA GLY A 119 -16.61 14.34 12.61
C GLY A 119 -17.54 15.50 12.21
N ALA A 120 -17.72 15.75 10.91
CA ALA A 120 -18.67 16.74 10.44
C ALA A 120 -20.03 16.45 11.11
N GLY A 121 -20.49 17.37 11.97
CA GLY A 121 -21.79 17.24 12.62
C GLY A 121 -22.86 16.98 11.55
N PRO A 122 -23.89 16.14 11.84
CA PRO A 122 -24.92 15.83 10.86
C PRO A 122 -25.50 17.13 10.29
N GLN A 123 -25.40 17.29 8.97
CA GLN A 123 -26.07 18.38 8.26
C GLN A 123 -27.57 18.29 8.59
N PRO A 124 -28.24 19.40 8.97
CA PRO A 124 -29.69 19.39 9.18
C PRO A 124 -30.38 18.90 7.91
N GLN A 125 -31.00 17.72 7.96
CA GLN A 125 -31.78 17.22 6.82
C GLN A 125 -33.01 18.11 6.62
N PRO A 126 -33.30 18.57 5.39
CA PRO A 126 -34.56 19.21 5.07
C PRO A 126 -35.71 18.23 5.37
N ASN A 127 -36.72 18.71 6.09
CA ASN A 127 -37.86 17.92 6.55
C ASN A 127 -38.54 17.20 5.37
N PRO A 128 -38.49 15.86 5.27
CA PRO A 128 -39.13 15.15 4.17
C PRO A 128 -40.65 15.16 4.40
N GLY A 129 -41.39 15.70 3.42
CA GLY A 129 -42.84 15.52 3.36
C GLY A 129 -43.22 14.03 3.29
N PRO A 130 -44.48 13.68 3.63
CA PRO A 130 -44.91 12.30 3.78
C PRO A 130 -44.86 11.55 2.44
N GLY A 131 -43.79 10.77 2.24
CA GLY A 131 -43.65 9.80 1.16
C GLY A 131 -44.00 8.38 1.65
N PRO A 132 -44.44 7.49 0.75
CA PRO A 132 -44.86 6.13 1.09
C PRO A 132 -43.70 5.33 1.73
N SER A 133 -44.05 4.49 2.70
CA SER A 133 -43.11 3.71 3.51
C SER A 133 -42.17 2.86 2.65
N PRO A 134 -40.85 2.89 2.90
CA PRO A 134 -39.91 2.04 2.19
C PRO A 134 -40.18 0.56 2.52
N PRO A 135 -39.91 -0.36 1.58
CA PRO A 135 -39.96 -1.79 1.85
C PRO A 135 -38.98 -2.14 2.98
N PRO A 136 -39.26 -3.22 3.74
CA PRO A 136 -38.41 -3.64 4.85
C PRO A 136 -36.98 -3.85 4.35
N SER A 137 -36.02 -3.24 5.06
CA SER A 137 -34.60 -3.46 4.80
C SER A 137 -34.29 -4.95 4.88
N PRO A 138 -33.44 -5.48 3.99
CA PRO A 138 -32.91 -6.82 4.14
C PRO A 138 -32.24 -6.95 5.51
N ASP A 139 -32.45 -8.10 6.17
CA ASP A 139 -31.85 -8.40 7.46
C ASP A 139 -30.32 -8.20 7.38
N PRO A 140 -29.68 -7.63 8.43
CA PRO A 140 -28.24 -7.50 8.47
C PRO A 140 -27.58 -8.87 8.35
N ASP A 141 -26.54 -8.96 7.52
CA ASP A 141 -25.72 -10.16 7.41
C ASP A 141 -25.31 -10.63 8.82
N PRO A 142 -25.28 -11.95 9.08
CA PRO A 142 -24.85 -12.47 10.37
C PRO A 142 -23.43 -11.96 10.68
N PRO A 143 -23.13 -11.61 11.94
CA PRO A 143 -21.83 -11.06 12.30
C PRO A 143 -20.73 -12.05 11.92
N LEU A 144 -19.82 -11.64 11.02
CA LEU A 144 -18.61 -12.41 10.72
C LEU A 144 -17.83 -12.65 12.02
N ASP A 145 -17.33 -13.88 12.21
CA ASP A 145 -16.34 -14.16 13.26
C ASP A 145 -15.13 -13.24 13.04
N TRP A 146 -14.82 -12.40 14.02
CA TRP A 146 -13.74 -11.41 13.93
C TRP A 146 -12.37 -12.08 13.69
N ARG A 147 -12.20 -13.35 14.07
CA ARG A 147 -10.99 -14.13 13.76
C ARG A 147 -10.87 -14.44 12.28
N GLU A 148 -11.98 -14.75 11.64
CA GLU A 148 -12.03 -14.98 10.19
C GLU A 148 -11.73 -13.68 9.44
N ALA A 149 -12.30 -12.56 9.91
CA ALA A 149 -12.00 -11.23 9.39
C ALA A 149 -10.52 -10.87 9.56
N LEU A 150 -9.94 -11.12 10.74
CA LEU A 150 -8.51 -10.90 11.01
C LEU A 150 -7.63 -11.76 10.09
N SER A 151 -7.94 -13.04 9.93
CA SER A 151 -7.16 -13.94 9.07
C SER A 151 -7.19 -13.54 7.60
N THR A 152 -8.35 -13.07 7.11
CA THR A 152 -8.50 -12.55 5.73
C THR A 152 -7.67 -11.30 5.54
N TRP A 153 -7.78 -10.35 6.48
CA TRP A 153 -7.01 -9.12 6.45
C TRP A 153 -5.49 -9.37 6.51
N VAL A 154 -5.01 -10.29 7.36
CA VAL A 154 -3.59 -10.68 7.41
C VAL A 154 -3.10 -11.23 6.07
N ALA A 155 -3.92 -12.06 5.40
CA ALA A 155 -3.56 -12.61 4.09
C ALA A 155 -3.39 -11.50 3.05
N GLU A 156 -4.30 -10.52 3.02
CA GLU A 156 -4.24 -9.39 2.09
C GLU A 156 -3.02 -8.49 2.35
N GLU A 157 -2.77 -8.13 3.60
CA GLU A 157 -1.66 -7.23 3.94
C GLU A 157 -0.30 -7.87 3.73
N ALA A 158 -0.13 -9.14 4.12
CA ALA A 158 1.13 -9.82 3.87
C ALA A 158 1.36 -10.10 2.37
N ALA A 159 0.29 -10.24 1.56
CA ALA A 159 0.42 -10.31 0.10
C ALA A 159 0.95 -8.99 -0.51
N LYS A 160 0.52 -7.85 0.04
CA LYS A 160 1.00 -6.52 -0.39
C LYS A 160 2.43 -6.26 0.08
N ALA A 161 2.73 -6.61 1.34
CA ALA A 161 4.03 -6.32 1.96
C ALA A 161 5.15 -7.23 1.42
N MET A 162 4.82 -8.49 1.09
CA MET A 162 5.79 -9.54 0.77
C MET A 162 5.39 -10.32 -0.49
N PRO A 163 5.27 -9.66 -1.67
CA PRO A 163 4.77 -10.30 -2.89
C PRO A 163 5.66 -11.47 -3.32
N GLY A 164 5.04 -12.60 -3.65
CA GLY A 164 5.73 -13.81 -4.13
C GLY A 164 6.41 -14.66 -3.06
N ARG A 165 6.30 -14.30 -1.76
CA ARG A 165 6.97 -15.01 -0.65
C ARG A 165 6.06 -16.04 0.06
N GLY A 166 5.14 -16.67 -0.66
CA GLY A 166 4.13 -17.58 -0.08
C GLY A 166 4.72 -18.79 0.65
N ASP A 167 5.82 -19.36 0.15
CA ASP A 167 6.51 -20.48 0.82
C ASP A 167 7.14 -20.05 2.16
N GLU A 168 7.62 -18.82 2.24
CA GLU A 168 8.17 -18.26 3.48
C GLU A 168 7.05 -17.90 4.45
N ALA A 169 5.95 -17.31 3.97
CA ALA A 169 4.74 -17.04 4.75
C ALA A 169 4.25 -18.33 5.43
N LYS A 170 4.23 -19.45 4.68
CA LYS A 170 3.82 -20.76 5.20
C LYS A 170 4.77 -21.30 6.28
N LYS A 171 6.09 -21.17 6.09
CA LYS A 171 7.07 -21.57 7.12
C LYS A 171 6.91 -20.75 8.39
N TRP A 172 6.71 -19.44 8.25
CA TRP A 172 6.52 -18.55 9.37
C TRP A 172 5.20 -18.79 10.10
N ALA A 173 4.11 -19.03 9.36
CA ALA A 173 2.83 -19.43 9.92
C ALA A 173 2.94 -20.70 10.77
N GLY A 174 3.77 -21.67 10.35
CA GLY A 174 4.08 -22.85 11.15
C GLY A 174 4.71 -22.50 12.50
N ALA A 175 5.69 -21.58 12.53
CA ALA A 175 6.32 -21.11 13.76
C ALA A 175 5.32 -20.37 14.68
N ILE A 176 4.47 -19.51 14.12
CA ILE A 176 3.41 -18.81 14.86
C ILE A 176 2.43 -19.82 15.45
N ARG A 177 1.91 -20.74 14.63
CA ARG A 177 0.95 -21.76 15.04
C ARG A 177 1.45 -22.62 16.17
N GLN A 178 2.69 -23.11 16.07
CA GLN A 178 3.27 -23.95 17.12
C GLN A 178 3.40 -23.18 18.44
N THR A 179 3.80 -21.90 18.38
CA THR A 179 3.95 -21.04 19.58
C THR A 179 2.60 -20.74 20.22
N ALA A 180 1.61 -20.41 19.41
CA ALA A 180 0.25 -20.19 19.86
C ALA A 180 -0.37 -21.46 20.47
N GLN A 181 -0.14 -22.64 19.87
CA GLN A 181 -0.62 -23.91 20.43
C GLN A 181 -0.01 -24.23 21.80
N ASP A 182 1.28 -23.95 22.00
CA ASP A 182 1.93 -24.14 23.31
C ASP A 182 1.38 -23.16 24.36
N ALA A 183 1.05 -21.93 23.97
CA ALA A 183 0.38 -20.97 24.84
C ALA A 183 -1.05 -21.40 25.21
N VAL A 184 -1.86 -21.85 24.24
CA VAL A 184 -3.21 -22.39 24.48
C VAL A 184 -3.15 -23.63 25.39
N ALA A 185 -2.12 -24.47 25.24
CA ALA A 185 -1.89 -25.62 26.11
C ALA A 185 -1.35 -25.26 27.50
N GLY A 186 -1.17 -23.98 27.83
CA GLY A 186 -0.68 -23.50 29.12
C GLY A 186 0.83 -23.72 29.34
N LYS A 187 1.59 -24.11 28.32
CA LYS A 187 3.06 -24.26 28.42
C LYS A 187 3.78 -22.92 28.37
N ILE A 188 3.15 -21.90 27.78
CA ILE A 188 3.63 -20.52 27.72
C ILE A 188 2.56 -19.63 28.35
N THR A 189 2.84 -19.10 29.53
CA THR A 189 1.91 -18.25 30.29
C THR A 189 2.38 -16.80 30.42
N ASP A 190 3.61 -16.51 30.00
CA ASP A 190 4.23 -15.18 30.04
C ASP A 190 4.42 -14.60 28.62
N TRP A 191 4.19 -13.30 28.49
CA TRP A 191 4.28 -12.58 27.21
C TRP A 191 5.71 -12.45 26.70
N GLY A 192 6.68 -12.25 27.60
CA GLY A 192 8.09 -12.21 27.23
C GLY A 192 8.55 -13.55 26.69
N VAL A 193 8.17 -14.65 27.36
CA VAL A 193 8.45 -16.02 26.91
C VAL A 193 7.78 -16.31 25.56
N PHE A 194 6.53 -15.88 25.35
CA PHE A 194 5.85 -16.02 24.06
C PHE A 194 6.62 -15.36 22.92
N ARG A 195 7.02 -14.08 23.09
CA ARG A 195 7.74 -13.32 22.06
C ARG A 195 9.12 -13.93 21.76
N VAL A 196 9.87 -14.31 22.78
CA VAL A 196 11.19 -14.95 22.61
C VAL A 196 11.06 -16.30 21.90
N THR A 197 10.07 -17.11 22.29
CA THR A 197 9.82 -18.43 21.67
C THR A 197 9.39 -18.29 20.21
N LEU A 198 8.52 -17.33 19.91
CA LEU A 198 8.10 -17.04 18.54
C LEU A 198 9.29 -16.64 17.67
N LYS A 199 10.14 -15.74 18.18
CA LYS A 199 11.34 -15.26 17.48
C LYS A 199 12.32 -16.40 17.18
N ASP A 200 12.61 -17.24 18.18
CA ASP A 200 13.50 -18.39 18.03
C ASP A 200 12.99 -19.40 16.99
N ARG A 201 11.69 -19.72 17.02
CA ARG A 201 11.06 -20.60 16.03
C ARG A 201 11.02 -19.99 14.64
N SER A 202 10.83 -18.69 14.54
CA SER A 202 10.89 -17.96 13.26
C SER A 202 12.30 -18.04 12.66
N TYR A 203 13.33 -17.85 13.48
CA TYR A 203 14.74 -17.99 13.07
C TYR A 203 15.07 -19.41 12.62
N THR A 204 14.58 -20.41 13.33
CA THR A 204 14.73 -21.82 12.95
C THR A 204 14.02 -22.12 11.62
N ALA A 205 12.83 -21.56 11.39
CA ALA A 205 12.02 -21.86 10.20
C ALA A 205 12.52 -21.15 8.92
N LEU A 206 13.02 -19.92 9.04
CA LEU A 206 13.34 -19.07 7.89
C LEU A 206 14.83 -18.72 7.75
N GLY A 207 15.61 -18.90 8.79
CA GLY A 207 16.92 -18.25 8.94
C GLY A 207 16.79 -16.81 9.47
N PHE A 208 17.89 -16.30 10.02
CA PHE A 208 17.93 -15.01 10.73
C PHE A 208 17.47 -13.81 9.89
N GLU A 209 18.04 -13.63 8.69
CA GLU A 209 17.79 -12.47 7.83
C GLU A 209 16.31 -12.40 7.40
N LYS A 210 15.78 -13.50 6.85
CA LYS A 210 14.39 -13.57 6.38
C LYS A 210 13.38 -13.40 7.52
N ALA A 211 13.64 -14.00 8.66
CA ALA A 211 12.75 -13.85 9.81
C ALA A 211 12.77 -12.41 10.35
N ASN A 212 13.90 -11.70 10.33
CA ASN A 212 13.91 -10.28 10.68
C ASN A 212 13.09 -9.45 9.70
N GLU A 213 13.20 -9.69 8.39
CA GLU A 213 12.35 -9.00 7.41
C GLU A 213 10.86 -9.23 7.67
N TRP A 214 10.46 -10.46 7.99
CA TRP A 214 9.07 -10.78 8.34
C TRP A 214 8.63 -10.10 9.64
N ASN A 215 9.48 -10.13 10.67
CA ASN A 215 9.22 -9.46 11.95
C ASN A 215 9.09 -7.96 11.75
N ASP A 216 10.02 -7.31 11.05
CA ASP A 216 10.00 -5.87 10.79
C ASP A 216 8.70 -5.44 10.07
N LYS A 217 8.24 -6.22 9.08
CA LYS A 217 6.97 -5.94 8.38
C LYS A 217 5.72 -6.18 9.23
N PHE A 218 5.79 -7.06 10.21
CA PHE A 218 4.65 -7.35 11.09
C PHE A 218 4.62 -6.43 12.32
N ASP A 219 5.79 -5.99 12.78
CA ASP A 219 5.96 -5.07 13.90
C ASP A 219 5.71 -3.61 13.51
N ASP A 220 5.89 -3.22 12.24
CA ASP A 220 5.69 -1.85 11.76
C ASP A 220 5.01 -1.80 10.37
N PRO A 221 3.88 -1.08 10.14
CA PRO A 221 2.75 -0.71 11.00
C PRO A 221 1.54 -1.64 10.79
N LEU A 222 1.74 -2.83 10.22
CA LEU A 222 0.64 -3.65 9.73
C LEU A 222 -0.06 -4.40 10.87
N VAL A 223 0.58 -5.43 11.42
CA VAL A 223 -0.13 -6.50 12.12
C VAL A 223 -0.17 -6.30 13.63
N THR A 224 0.93 -5.93 14.26
CA THR A 224 1.00 -5.72 15.71
C THR A 224 -0.02 -4.67 16.21
N PRO A 225 -0.12 -3.46 15.63
CA PRO A 225 -1.11 -2.46 16.07
C PRO A 225 -2.57 -2.92 15.88
N ARG A 226 -2.85 -3.70 14.82
CA ARG A 226 -4.18 -4.26 14.56
C ARG A 226 -4.52 -5.34 15.59
N ILE A 227 -3.59 -6.24 15.89
CA ILE A 227 -3.74 -7.26 16.94
C ILE A 227 -3.99 -6.58 18.28
N GLU A 228 -3.20 -5.59 18.67
CA GLU A 228 -3.39 -4.88 19.94
C GLU A 228 -4.76 -4.20 20.03
N ARG A 229 -5.23 -3.61 18.92
CA ARG A 229 -6.58 -3.04 18.84
C ARG A 229 -7.66 -4.10 19.03
N GLU A 230 -7.58 -5.22 18.32
CA GLU A 230 -8.55 -6.31 18.42
C GLU A 230 -8.51 -6.97 19.82
N MET A 231 -7.33 -7.12 20.43
CA MET A 231 -7.19 -7.57 21.81
C MET A 231 -7.96 -6.65 22.77
N LYS A 232 -7.80 -5.32 22.60
CA LYS A 232 -8.50 -4.32 23.41
C LYS A 232 -10.02 -4.36 23.19
N VAL A 233 -10.47 -4.44 21.94
CA VAL A 233 -11.90 -4.50 21.57
C VAL A 233 -12.57 -5.73 22.17
N HIS A 234 -11.87 -6.87 22.18
CA HIS A 234 -12.42 -8.15 22.64
C HIS A 234 -12.08 -8.49 24.10
N GLY A 235 -11.46 -7.57 24.85
CA GLY A 235 -11.13 -7.77 26.27
C GLY A 235 -10.16 -8.92 26.52
N ILE A 236 -9.27 -9.20 25.57
CA ILE A 236 -8.28 -10.29 25.64
C ILE A 236 -7.16 -9.85 26.57
N THR A 237 -6.99 -10.57 27.69
CA THR A 237 -6.02 -10.19 28.74
C THR A 237 -4.98 -11.26 29.04
N THR A 238 -5.24 -12.51 28.63
CA THR A 238 -4.31 -13.63 28.88
C THR A 238 -3.51 -14.01 27.64
N VAL A 239 -2.33 -14.60 27.85
CA VAL A 239 -1.50 -15.13 26.75
C VAL A 239 -2.23 -16.23 25.97
N ALA A 240 -3.03 -17.06 26.65
CA ALA A 240 -3.79 -18.12 26.01
C ALA A 240 -4.91 -17.59 25.09
N GLU A 241 -5.65 -16.56 25.53
CA GLU A 241 -6.68 -15.93 24.70
C GLU A 241 -6.05 -15.24 23.48
N ALA A 242 -4.97 -14.50 23.69
CA ALA A 242 -4.28 -13.83 22.60
C ALA A 242 -3.60 -14.80 21.63
N ALA A 243 -3.18 -15.97 22.11
CA ALA A 243 -2.69 -17.04 21.23
C ALA A 243 -3.76 -17.47 20.21
N THR A 244 -5.06 -17.40 20.54
CA THR A 244 -6.13 -17.67 19.56
C THR A 244 -6.15 -16.65 18.42
N MET A 245 -5.69 -15.42 18.64
CA MET A 245 -5.49 -14.42 17.57
C MET A 245 -4.29 -14.76 16.72
N TRP A 246 -3.18 -15.14 17.34
CA TRP A 246 -1.99 -15.57 16.61
C TRP A 246 -2.27 -16.81 15.75
N LEU A 247 -3.20 -17.68 16.15
CA LEU A 247 -3.71 -18.76 15.27
C LEU A 247 -4.46 -18.21 14.05
N ALA A 248 -5.26 -17.16 14.20
CA ALA A 248 -5.91 -16.50 13.06
C ALA A 248 -4.89 -15.82 12.13
N VAL A 249 -3.85 -15.21 12.70
CA VAL A 249 -2.72 -14.65 11.92
C VAL A 249 -2.00 -15.74 11.13
N ALA A 250 -1.67 -16.87 11.78
CA ALA A 250 -1.08 -18.02 11.11
C ALA A 250 -1.99 -18.56 10.00
N ALA A 251 -3.31 -18.62 10.24
CA ALA A 251 -4.26 -19.04 9.22
C ALA A 251 -4.27 -18.08 8.02
N GLY A 252 -4.18 -16.76 8.24
CA GLY A 252 -4.04 -15.77 7.15
C GLY A 252 -2.75 -15.96 6.34
N LEU A 253 -1.63 -16.17 7.02
CA LEU A 253 -0.33 -16.44 6.38
C LEU A 253 -0.29 -17.79 5.64
N GLU A 254 -1.06 -18.78 6.07
CA GLU A 254 -1.21 -20.04 5.34
C GLU A 254 -2.11 -19.91 4.12
N ARG A 255 -3.09 -19.00 4.13
CA ARG A 255 -3.88 -18.63 2.94
C ARG A 255 -3.02 -17.92 1.90
N LEU A 256 -1.93 -17.32 2.36
CA LEU A 256 -0.83 -16.77 1.55
C LEU A 256 0.06 -17.84 0.92
N ALA A 257 -0.17 -19.14 1.21
CA ALA A 257 0.30 -20.23 0.35
C ALA A 257 0.11 -19.79 -1.09
N PRO A 258 1.12 -20.04 -1.96
CA PRO A 258 1.18 -19.42 -3.26
C PRO A 258 -0.22 -19.47 -3.82
N ALA A 259 -0.74 -18.34 -4.28
CA ALA A 259 -1.77 -18.43 -5.26
C ALA A 259 -1.16 -19.34 -6.35
N LYS A 260 -1.42 -20.65 -6.28
CA LYS A 260 -1.89 -21.40 -7.41
C LYS A 260 -2.92 -20.47 -7.95
N SER A 261 -2.54 -19.71 -8.97
CA SER A 261 -3.34 -18.65 -9.53
C SER A 261 -4.72 -19.27 -9.76
N SER A 262 -5.65 -18.99 -8.86
CA SER A 262 -7.01 -19.52 -8.96
C SER A 262 -7.73 -18.84 -10.12
N ARG A 263 -7.12 -17.80 -10.69
CA ARG A 263 -7.22 -17.48 -12.11
C ARG A 263 -6.41 -18.50 -12.90
N ALA A 264 -7.04 -19.65 -13.20
CA ALA A 264 -6.63 -20.70 -14.12
C ALA A 264 -5.19 -20.59 -14.59
N GLU A 265 -4.28 -21.41 -14.05
CA GLU A 265 -2.96 -21.78 -14.59
C GLU A 265 -2.72 -21.20 -15.98
N ARG A 266 -2.41 -19.91 -16.04
CA ARG A 266 -2.09 -19.26 -17.31
C ARG A 266 -0.70 -19.75 -17.59
N LEU A 267 -0.64 -20.64 -18.57
CA LEU A 267 0.56 -21.19 -19.18
C LEU A 267 1.66 -20.14 -19.14
N PRO A 268 2.90 -20.47 -18.73
CA PRO A 268 4.04 -19.56 -18.51
C PRO A 268 4.43 -18.79 -19.78
N VAL A 269 3.53 -17.92 -20.20
CA VAL A 269 3.60 -17.00 -21.33
C VAL A 269 3.55 -15.59 -20.75
N GLU A 270 4.52 -14.79 -21.13
CA GLU A 270 4.74 -13.44 -20.60
C GLU A 270 5.03 -12.48 -21.75
N LEU A 271 4.54 -11.25 -21.65
CA LEU A 271 4.89 -10.16 -22.55
C LEU A 271 5.84 -9.20 -21.84
N ILE A 272 7.05 -9.05 -22.35
CA ILE A 272 8.00 -8.02 -21.94
C ILE A 272 7.94 -6.86 -22.92
N CYS A 273 7.63 -5.67 -22.43
CA CYS A 273 7.60 -4.42 -23.20
C CYS A 273 8.78 -3.54 -22.79
N PHE A 274 9.78 -3.42 -23.66
CA PHE A 274 10.88 -2.49 -23.48
C PHE A 274 10.48 -1.11 -24.01
N GLY A 275 10.67 -0.08 -23.20
CA GLY A 275 10.30 1.29 -23.51
C GLY A 275 11.20 2.29 -22.78
N ALA A 276 10.98 3.57 -23.05
CA ALA A 276 11.63 4.68 -22.35
C ALA A 276 10.64 5.82 -22.14
N ALA A 277 10.86 6.65 -21.13
CA ALA A 277 9.99 7.79 -20.85
C ALA A 277 10.00 8.86 -21.96
N TRP A 278 11.12 9.00 -22.68
CA TRP A 278 11.27 9.93 -23.80
C TRP A 278 10.66 9.43 -25.12
N CYS A 279 10.29 8.14 -25.19
CA CYS A 279 9.81 7.51 -26.41
C CYS A 279 8.29 7.71 -26.58
N GLN A 280 7.89 8.64 -27.45
CA GLN A 280 6.48 8.94 -27.72
C GLN A 280 5.63 7.70 -28.12
N PRO A 281 6.09 6.81 -29.02
CA PRO A 281 5.35 5.57 -29.29
C PRO A 281 5.22 4.66 -28.06
N CYS A 282 6.19 4.66 -27.14
CA CYS A 282 6.15 3.87 -25.90
C CYS A 282 5.08 4.38 -24.93
N LEU A 283 4.87 5.70 -24.89
CA LEU A 283 3.80 6.35 -24.12
C LEU A 283 2.42 5.98 -24.68
N LYS A 284 2.26 6.00 -26.01
CA LYS A 284 1.01 5.55 -26.68
C LYS A 284 0.68 4.09 -26.37
N MET A 285 1.68 3.25 -26.10
CA MET A 285 1.50 1.85 -25.73
C MET A 285 1.13 1.63 -24.26
N ALA A 286 1.23 2.64 -23.39
CA ALA A 286 0.95 2.48 -21.95
C ALA A 286 -0.50 2.03 -21.67
N PRO A 287 -1.55 2.68 -22.24
CA PRO A 287 -2.93 2.22 -22.07
C PRO A 287 -3.15 0.78 -22.57
N VAL A 288 -2.48 0.37 -23.65
CA VAL A 288 -2.58 -1.00 -24.19
C VAL A 288 -1.99 -2.01 -23.20
N ARG A 289 -0.82 -1.73 -22.60
CA ARG A 289 -0.22 -2.60 -21.58
C ARG A 289 -1.14 -2.74 -20.37
N ASP A 290 -1.74 -1.64 -19.92
CA ASP A 290 -2.62 -1.65 -18.76
C ASP A 290 -3.93 -2.41 -19.04
N ALA A 291 -4.48 -2.28 -20.26
CA ALA A 291 -5.62 -3.08 -20.70
C ALA A 291 -5.30 -4.58 -20.72
N LEU A 292 -4.12 -4.97 -21.21
CA LEU A 292 -3.67 -6.38 -21.19
C LEU A 292 -3.51 -6.91 -19.76
N ARG A 293 -2.92 -6.12 -18.85
CA ARG A 293 -2.82 -6.46 -17.42
C ARG A 293 -4.18 -6.60 -16.76
N LYS A 294 -5.13 -5.71 -17.07
CA LYS A 294 -6.51 -5.79 -16.58
C LYS A 294 -7.23 -7.03 -17.11
N ALA A 295 -6.99 -7.40 -18.37
CA ALA A 295 -7.41 -8.68 -18.95
C ALA A 295 -6.68 -9.89 -18.31
N GLY A 296 -5.63 -9.62 -17.53
CA GLY A 296 -4.90 -10.56 -16.68
C GLY A 296 -3.67 -11.19 -17.33
N TRP A 297 -3.27 -10.73 -18.51
CA TRP A 297 -2.01 -11.16 -19.09
C TRP A 297 -0.82 -10.73 -18.21
N ARG A 298 0.21 -11.58 -18.13
CA ARG A 298 1.48 -11.21 -17.50
C ARG A 298 2.24 -10.28 -18.42
N VAL A 299 2.16 -8.97 -18.15
CA VAL A 299 2.81 -7.93 -18.96
C VAL A 299 3.76 -7.10 -18.10
N TYR A 300 5.03 -7.12 -18.47
CA TYR A 300 6.10 -6.40 -17.80
C TYR A 300 6.53 -5.21 -18.65
N HIS A 301 6.84 -4.10 -18.00
CA HIS A 301 7.46 -2.94 -18.65
C HIS A 301 8.89 -2.82 -18.16
N VAL A 302 9.83 -2.73 -19.08
CA VAL A 302 11.24 -2.53 -18.79
C VAL A 302 11.62 -1.17 -19.34
N ASP A 303 12.00 -0.26 -18.43
CA ASP A 303 12.56 1.03 -18.81
C ASP A 303 14.02 0.85 -19.21
N VAL A 304 14.33 1.03 -20.48
CA VAL A 304 15.68 0.80 -21.02
C VAL A 304 16.71 1.78 -20.47
N ASP A 305 16.29 2.95 -19.99
CA ASP A 305 17.20 3.93 -19.36
C ASP A 305 17.59 3.52 -17.94
N ALA A 306 16.75 2.71 -17.27
CA ALA A 306 16.98 2.21 -15.92
C ALA A 306 17.64 0.81 -15.91
N MET A 307 17.93 0.22 -17.07
CA MET A 307 18.53 -1.11 -17.16
C MET A 307 20.01 -1.09 -16.76
N ALA A 308 20.39 -1.99 -15.85
CA ALA A 308 21.79 -2.27 -15.58
C ALA A 308 22.51 -2.79 -16.85
N GLU A 309 23.82 -2.56 -16.97
CA GLU A 309 24.64 -2.96 -18.13
C GLU A 309 24.59 -4.48 -18.41
N SER A 310 24.45 -5.31 -17.37
CA SER A 310 24.25 -6.76 -17.54
C SER A 310 22.89 -7.13 -18.16
N ALA A 311 21.88 -6.28 -17.99
CA ALA A 311 20.57 -6.42 -18.63
C ALA A 311 20.59 -5.99 -20.10
N TRP A 312 21.48 -5.06 -20.49
CA TRP A 312 21.72 -4.70 -21.90
C TRP A 312 22.19 -5.88 -22.74
N THR A 313 23.03 -6.75 -22.17
CA THR A 313 23.45 -7.98 -22.87
C THR A 313 22.27 -8.91 -23.16
N ARG A 314 21.28 -8.98 -22.27
CA ARG A 314 20.05 -9.76 -22.47
C ARG A 314 19.10 -9.09 -23.47
N TRP A 315 19.04 -7.76 -23.48
CA TRP A 315 18.29 -6.97 -24.47
C TRP A 315 18.80 -7.20 -25.90
N HIS A 316 20.12 -7.16 -26.10
CA HIS A 316 20.72 -7.47 -27.41
C HIS A 316 20.51 -8.92 -27.85
N ARG A 317 20.53 -9.89 -26.93
CA ARG A 317 20.20 -11.29 -27.24
C ARG A 317 18.75 -11.49 -27.70
N ALA A 318 17.86 -10.57 -27.31
CA ALA A 318 16.50 -10.53 -27.83
C ALA A 318 16.39 -9.79 -29.18
N ASN A 319 17.49 -9.45 -29.86
CA ASN A 319 17.53 -8.58 -31.05
C ASN A 319 16.69 -7.31 -30.93
N ALA A 320 16.54 -6.79 -29.71
CA ALA A 320 15.95 -5.49 -29.53
C ALA A 320 16.96 -4.45 -30.05
N THR A 321 16.53 -3.62 -30.99
CA THR A 321 17.37 -2.58 -31.62
C THR A 321 16.77 -1.18 -31.51
N ALA A 322 15.48 -1.09 -31.17
CA ALA A 322 14.79 0.17 -30.91
C ALA A 322 13.62 -0.06 -29.94
N VAL A 323 13.11 1.02 -29.33
CA VAL A 323 11.90 1.01 -28.49
C VAL A 323 10.71 1.66 -29.22
N PRO A 324 9.46 1.22 -28.97
CA PRO A 324 9.09 0.11 -28.09
C PRO A 324 9.47 -1.24 -28.71
N HIS A 325 9.93 -2.16 -27.89
CA HIS A 325 10.19 -3.54 -28.30
C HIS A 325 9.36 -4.49 -27.44
N PHE A 326 8.82 -5.52 -28.06
CA PHE A 326 7.97 -6.51 -27.43
C PHE A 326 8.62 -7.87 -27.57
N LEU A 327 8.67 -8.61 -26.46
CA LEU A 327 9.19 -9.96 -26.40
C LEU A 327 8.16 -10.85 -25.69
N VAL A 328 7.73 -11.91 -26.35
CA VAL A 328 6.93 -12.97 -25.74
C VAL A 328 7.88 -14.05 -25.24
N LEU A 329 7.80 -14.35 -23.95
CA LEU A 329 8.47 -15.50 -23.35
C LEU A 329 7.48 -16.66 -23.27
N VAL A 330 7.95 -17.88 -23.54
CA VAL A 330 7.21 -19.12 -23.33
C VAL A 330 8.11 -20.04 -22.50
N ASP A 331 7.64 -20.43 -21.32
CA ASP A 331 8.42 -21.17 -20.32
C ASP A 331 9.73 -20.46 -19.92
N GLY A 332 9.67 -19.12 -19.83
CA GLY A 332 10.84 -18.28 -19.55
C GLY A 332 11.80 -18.09 -20.73
N GLU A 333 11.57 -18.76 -21.87
CA GLU A 333 12.42 -18.65 -23.06
C GLU A 333 11.87 -17.64 -24.07
N PRO A 334 12.72 -16.81 -24.70
CA PRO A 334 12.35 -15.99 -25.85
C PRO A 334 11.71 -16.80 -26.97
N TRP A 335 10.46 -16.49 -27.32
CA TRP A 335 9.75 -17.18 -28.41
C TRP A 335 9.54 -16.29 -29.63
N GLN A 336 8.97 -15.10 -29.44
CA GLN A 336 8.76 -14.13 -30.53
C GLN A 336 9.00 -12.70 -30.08
N HIS A 337 9.44 -11.85 -31.01
CA HIS A 337 9.73 -10.45 -30.77
C HIS A 337 9.33 -9.52 -31.91
N ALA A 338 9.18 -8.23 -31.60
CA ALA A 338 8.74 -7.23 -32.55
C ALA A 338 9.10 -5.83 -32.06
N THR A 339 9.50 -4.97 -32.99
CA THR A 339 9.86 -3.58 -32.72
C THR A 339 8.83 -2.62 -33.32
N GLY A 340 8.59 -1.51 -32.62
CA GLY A 340 7.60 -0.47 -32.98
C GLY A 340 6.23 -0.71 -32.35
N ALA A 341 5.39 0.33 -32.32
CA ALA A 341 4.06 0.26 -31.72
C ALA A 341 3.18 -0.83 -32.38
N ARG A 342 2.26 -1.42 -31.60
CA ARG A 342 1.37 -2.50 -32.04
C ARG A 342 -0.03 -2.29 -31.49
N SER A 343 -1.05 -2.78 -32.20
CA SER A 343 -2.42 -2.76 -31.70
C SER A 343 -2.60 -3.74 -30.53
N SER A 344 -3.63 -3.51 -29.73
CA SER A 344 -4.04 -4.40 -28.64
C SER A 344 -4.33 -5.81 -29.16
N GLY A 345 -5.11 -5.92 -30.24
CA GLY A 345 -5.48 -7.18 -30.88
C GLY A 345 -4.27 -7.99 -31.34
N TYR A 346 -3.26 -7.33 -31.91
CA TYR A 346 -2.01 -7.99 -32.32
C TYR A 346 -1.29 -8.63 -31.13
N LEU A 347 -1.16 -7.91 -30.01
CA LEU A 347 -0.48 -8.42 -28.81
C LEU A 347 -1.28 -9.55 -28.14
N VAL A 348 -2.62 -9.47 -28.12
CA VAL A 348 -3.49 -10.54 -27.60
C VAL A 348 -3.34 -11.81 -28.42
N ASP A 349 -3.39 -11.70 -29.75
CA ASP A 349 -3.21 -12.83 -30.66
C ASP A 349 -1.83 -13.48 -30.47
N TRP A 350 -0.80 -12.67 -30.26
CA TRP A 350 0.53 -13.17 -29.95
C TRP A 350 0.61 -13.98 -28.67
N LEU A 351 0.00 -13.48 -27.60
CA LEU A 351 -0.04 -14.16 -26.31
C LEU A 351 -0.81 -15.49 -26.40
N ARG A 352 -1.91 -15.52 -27.16
CA ARG A 352 -2.66 -16.75 -27.46
C ARG A 352 -1.84 -17.77 -28.26
N ARG A 353 -1.05 -17.32 -29.24
CA ARG A 353 -0.14 -18.23 -29.94
C ARG A 353 0.96 -18.77 -29.01
N GLY A 354 1.51 -17.91 -28.13
CA GLY A 354 2.47 -18.34 -27.11
C GLY A 354 1.88 -19.39 -26.16
N GLU A 355 0.60 -19.29 -25.82
CA GLU A 355 -0.12 -20.32 -25.05
C GLU A 355 -0.18 -21.65 -25.81
N ASN A 356 -0.47 -21.63 -27.12
CA ASN A 356 -0.47 -22.86 -27.92
C ASN A 356 0.93 -23.47 -28.10
N GLU A 357 1.95 -22.63 -28.24
CA GLU A 357 3.35 -23.07 -28.23
C GLU A 357 3.65 -23.81 -26.93
N TRP A 358 3.29 -23.22 -25.79
CA TRP A 358 3.47 -23.87 -24.49
C TRP A 358 2.76 -25.23 -24.44
N ARG A 359 1.49 -25.30 -24.83
CA ARG A 359 0.73 -26.57 -24.84
C ARG A 359 1.46 -27.63 -25.65
N THR A 360 1.95 -27.24 -26.83
CA THR A 360 2.70 -28.13 -27.72
C THR A 360 3.98 -28.66 -27.05
N ARG A 361 4.78 -27.79 -26.40
CA ARG A 361 6.00 -28.18 -25.68
C ARG A 361 5.73 -29.18 -24.54
N HIS A 362 4.56 -29.07 -23.91
CA HIS A 362 4.16 -29.90 -22.78
C HIS A 362 3.21 -31.05 -23.15
N GLY A 363 3.13 -31.42 -24.44
CA GLY A 363 2.35 -32.56 -24.92
C GLY A 363 0.83 -32.40 -24.76
N GLN A 364 0.35 -31.16 -24.64
CA GLN A 364 -1.06 -30.81 -24.60
C GLN A 364 -1.56 -30.41 -25.98
N GLU A 365 -2.84 -30.65 -26.25
CA GLU A 365 -3.46 -30.27 -27.52
C GLU A 365 -3.56 -28.75 -27.64
N PRO A 366 -3.07 -28.14 -28.73
CA PRO A 366 -3.19 -26.70 -28.94
C PRO A 366 -4.66 -26.32 -29.13
N VAL A 367 -5.05 -25.17 -28.57
CA VAL A 367 -6.42 -24.67 -28.71
C VAL A 367 -6.55 -24.07 -30.11
N ARG A 368 -7.45 -24.62 -30.93
CA ARG A 368 -7.82 -23.98 -32.20
C ARG A 368 -8.60 -22.71 -31.88
N PHE A 369 -7.96 -21.58 -32.03
CA PHE A 369 -8.67 -20.31 -32.10
C PHE A 369 -9.32 -20.26 -33.47
N GLU A 370 -10.65 -20.17 -33.52
CA GLU A 370 -11.30 -19.73 -34.75
C GLU A 370 -10.69 -18.37 -35.10
N ALA A 371 -10.14 -18.24 -36.30
CA ALA A 371 -9.76 -16.95 -36.81
C ALA A 371 -11.03 -16.10 -36.80
N HIS A 372 -11.17 -15.24 -35.79
CA HIS A 372 -12.11 -14.15 -35.87
C HIS A 372 -11.60 -13.31 -37.03
N GLY A 373 -12.17 -13.57 -38.22
CA GLY A 373 -11.94 -12.77 -39.41
C GLY A 373 -12.14 -11.32 -39.01
N GLU A 374 -11.17 -10.47 -39.38
CA GLU A 374 -11.12 -9.03 -39.16
C GLU A 374 -12.02 -8.55 -38.03
N THR A 375 -11.42 -8.34 -36.86
CA THR A 375 -12.02 -7.59 -35.77
C THR A 375 -12.71 -6.35 -36.35
N THR A 376 -14.04 -6.38 -36.47
CA THR A 376 -14.82 -5.16 -36.67
C THR A 376 -14.41 -4.26 -35.52
N LEU A 377 -13.80 -3.12 -35.84
CA LEU A 377 -13.34 -2.07 -34.93
C LEU A 377 -14.53 -1.56 -34.10
N THR A 378 -14.93 -2.29 -33.06
CA THR A 378 -16.00 -1.92 -32.13
C THR A 378 -15.47 -1.20 -30.91
N ASP A 379 -14.16 -1.25 -30.66
CA ASP A 379 -13.51 -0.47 -29.60
C ASP A 379 -13.25 0.98 -30.08
N PRO A 380 -13.76 2.00 -29.38
CA PRO A 380 -13.50 3.41 -29.70
C PRO A 380 -12.01 3.75 -29.79
N ILE A 381 -11.16 3.05 -29.02
CA ILE A 381 -9.71 3.26 -28.99
C ILE A 381 -9.05 2.78 -30.28
N ASP A 382 -9.53 1.67 -30.86
CA ASP A 382 -8.97 1.13 -32.10
C ASP A 382 -9.40 1.95 -33.33
N ARG A 383 -10.59 2.59 -33.30
CA ARG A 383 -11.02 3.50 -34.38
C ARG A 383 -10.10 4.72 -34.51
N GLU A 384 -9.81 5.39 -33.40
CA GLU A 384 -9.05 6.65 -33.44
C GLU A 384 -7.58 6.44 -33.83
N PHE A 385 -7.01 5.28 -33.50
CA PHE A 385 -5.65 4.90 -33.88
C PHE A 385 -5.54 4.49 -35.36
N PHE A 386 -6.52 3.73 -35.88
CA PHE A 386 -6.53 3.26 -37.26
C PHE A 386 -6.78 4.39 -38.28
N TYR A 387 -7.62 5.38 -37.95
CA TYR A 387 -7.93 6.48 -38.87
C TYR A 387 -6.82 7.54 -39.02
N ARG A 388 -5.85 7.62 -38.09
CA ARG A 388 -4.81 8.66 -38.10
C ARG A 388 -3.49 8.30 -38.79
N GLU A 389 -3.15 7.02 -38.91
CA GLU A 389 -1.81 6.61 -39.39
C GLU A 389 -1.79 5.88 -40.76
N HIS A 390 -2.93 5.55 -41.38
CA HIS A 390 -2.96 4.67 -42.60
C HIS A 390 -3.63 5.28 -43.84
N TRP A 391 -3.30 6.52 -44.19
CA TRP A 391 -3.60 7.10 -45.50
C TRP A 391 -2.34 7.31 -46.35
N GLN A 392 -1.63 6.24 -46.72
CA GLN A 392 -0.69 6.22 -47.87
C GLN A 392 -0.52 4.81 -48.50
N MET A 393 -1.54 3.95 -48.52
CA MET A 393 -1.49 2.76 -49.40
C MET A 393 -2.19 3.07 -50.71
N THR A 394 -1.43 3.07 -51.80
CA THR A 394 -1.98 3.11 -53.16
C THR A 394 -2.54 1.73 -53.53
N PRO A 395 -3.49 1.63 -54.47
CA PRO A 395 -4.17 0.37 -54.82
C PRO A 395 -3.29 -0.78 -55.37
N GLY A 396 -1.96 -0.70 -55.29
CA GLY A 396 -1.01 -1.67 -55.87
C GLY A 396 -0.43 -2.72 -54.92
N ASP A 397 -0.58 -2.57 -53.59
CA ASP A 397 0.21 -3.36 -52.63
C ASP A 397 -0.43 -4.70 -52.20
N CYS A 398 -1.53 -5.11 -52.83
CA CYS A 398 -2.16 -6.42 -52.56
C CYS A 398 -1.67 -7.49 -53.56
N GLN A 399 -0.47 -8.01 -53.35
CA GLN A 399 0.02 -9.23 -54.03
C GLN A 399 -0.01 -10.43 -53.06
N MET A 400 -1.22 -10.87 -52.69
CA MET A 400 -1.45 -12.24 -52.24
C MET A 400 -2.57 -12.82 -53.11
N ALA A 401 -2.33 -14.01 -53.65
CA ALA A 401 -3.23 -14.67 -54.60
C ALA A 401 -4.64 -14.82 -53.99
N GLY A 402 -5.65 -14.19 -54.62
CA GLY A 402 -7.06 -14.46 -54.35
C GLY A 402 -7.96 -13.26 -53.98
N CYS A 403 -7.43 -12.05 -53.76
CA CYS A 403 -8.27 -10.90 -53.43
C CYS A 403 -8.79 -10.18 -54.69
N THR A 404 -10.11 -10.19 -54.90
CA THR A 404 -10.78 -9.27 -55.84
C THR A 404 -11.59 -8.27 -55.02
N VAL A 405 -11.30 -6.98 -55.16
CA VAL A 405 -12.02 -5.92 -54.43
C VAL A 405 -13.17 -5.42 -55.32
N HIS A 406 -14.41 -5.57 -54.84
CA HIS A 406 -15.56 -4.84 -55.39
C HIS A 406 -16.00 -3.74 -54.42
N PRO A 407 -16.25 -2.51 -54.89
CA PRO A 407 -16.73 -1.44 -54.03
C PRO A 407 -18.20 -1.68 -53.67
N GLY A 408 -18.46 -1.93 -52.39
CA GLY A 408 -19.76 -1.64 -51.78
C GLY A 408 -20.62 -2.81 -51.27
N LYS A 409 -20.18 -4.07 -51.28
CA LYS A 409 -20.88 -5.18 -50.60
C LYS A 409 -19.96 -6.39 -50.42
N TRP A 410 -19.90 -6.94 -49.20
CA TRP A 410 -19.22 -8.20 -48.92
C TRP A 410 -20.26 -9.32 -48.76
N GLU A 411 -20.29 -10.28 -49.69
CA GLU A 411 -20.98 -11.56 -49.55
C GLU A 411 -19.94 -12.69 -49.49
N ARG A 412 -20.14 -13.64 -48.56
CA ARG A 412 -19.23 -14.78 -48.35
C ARG A 412 -19.43 -15.81 -49.46
N VAL A 413 -18.48 -15.92 -50.38
CA VAL A 413 -18.38 -17.08 -51.29
C VAL A 413 -17.57 -18.16 -50.59
N LEU A 414 -18.20 -19.30 -50.29
CA LEU A 414 -17.51 -20.51 -49.86
C LEU A 414 -17.02 -21.25 -51.11
N VAL A 415 -15.71 -21.44 -51.24
CA VAL A 415 -15.11 -22.35 -52.22
C VAL A 415 -14.78 -23.66 -51.50
N PRO A 416 -15.18 -24.85 -52.01
CA PRO A 416 -14.80 -26.12 -51.41
C PRO A 416 -13.33 -26.44 -51.72
N SER A 417 -12.64 -26.99 -50.71
CA SER A 417 -11.27 -27.48 -50.77
C SER A 417 -11.13 -28.73 -51.65
N ASN A 418 -10.09 -28.77 -52.47
CA ASN A 418 -9.41 -30.00 -52.89
C ASN A 418 -8.06 -30.10 -52.17
#